data_AF-A0A9P5BM31-F1
#
_entry.id   AF-A0A9P5BM31-F1
#
_cell.length_a   1.000
_cell.length_b   1.000
_cell.length_c   1.000
_cell.angle_alpha   90.00
_cell.angle_beta   90.00
_cell.angle_gamma   90.00
#
_symmetry.space_group_name_H-M   'P 1'
#
loop_
_entity.id
_entity.type
_entity.pdbx_description
1 polymer ?
#
loop_
_entity_poly.entity_id
_entity_poly.type
_entity_poly.pdbx_seq_one_letter_code
_entity_poly.pdbx_strand_id
1 'polypeptide(L)'
;MPLYEVAHATPLSQPQQDALAEAITELHSKKFTVPRMFINVIFVDTSNTPTYVGGKRRHSNRITGRTRKGSRTRDDFNALCGEIRAAWARIVHPDVADGKLPPPELELRAVFITGELIAGMKAIFMTPAAGEELAWAKENYHAFEERAHAGDEDFMDLVAELRTWPGFDVAR
;
A
#
# COMPACT_ATOMS: atom_id res chain seq x y z
N MET A 1 5.51 -4.55 5.26
CA MET A 1 4.65 -3.84 6.25
C MET A 1 4.59 -2.34 6.01
N PRO A 2 4.14 -1.83 4.85
CA PRO A 2 3.86 -0.41 4.68
C PRO A 2 2.48 -0.02 5.26
N LEU A 3 2.29 1.28 5.50
CA LEU A 3 0.99 1.88 5.79
C LEU A 3 0.75 3.04 4.81
N TYR A 4 -0.30 2.91 4.02
CA TYR A 4 -0.79 3.94 3.12
C TYR A 4 -2.01 4.61 3.74
N GLU A 5 -1.94 5.92 3.90
CA GLU A 5 -3.07 6.75 4.29
C GLU A 5 -3.59 7.50 3.06
N VAL A 6 -4.84 7.26 2.71
CA VAL A 6 -5.56 7.92 1.62
C VAL A 6 -6.43 9.02 2.23
N ALA A 7 -5.86 10.23 2.31
CA ALA A 7 -6.58 11.42 2.74
C ALA A 7 -7.41 11.96 1.57
N HIS A 8 -8.72 11.73 1.61
CA HIS A 8 -9.62 12.12 0.54
C HIS A 8 -10.50 13.30 1.00
N ALA A 9 -10.45 14.40 0.26
CA ALA A 9 -11.33 15.54 0.49
C ALA A 9 -12.64 15.37 -0.29
N THR A 10 -12.57 14.64 -1.41
CA THR A 10 -13.74 14.23 -2.18
C THR A 10 -14.33 12.94 -1.61
N PRO A 11 -15.67 12.80 -1.55
CA PRO A 11 -16.30 11.54 -1.17
C PRO A 11 -15.89 10.40 -2.11
N LEU A 12 -15.41 9.30 -1.53
CA LEU A 12 -15.13 8.06 -2.26
C LEU A 12 -16.18 7.02 -1.89
N SER A 13 -16.83 6.43 -2.89
CA SER A 13 -17.73 5.30 -2.69
C SER A 13 -16.97 4.07 -2.19
N GLN A 14 -17.66 3.14 -1.51
CA GLN A 14 -17.04 1.90 -1.04
C GLN A 14 -16.32 1.13 -2.17
N PRO A 15 -16.92 0.94 -3.37
CA PRO A 15 -16.21 0.26 -4.47
C PRO A 15 -14.93 0.98 -4.92
N GLN A 16 -14.88 2.31 -4.85
CA GLN A 16 -13.67 3.06 -5.16
C GLN A 16 -12.60 2.88 -4.08
N GLN A 17 -12.99 2.87 -2.81
CA GLN A 17 -12.07 2.59 -1.71
C GLN A 17 -11.49 1.18 -1.82
N ASP A 18 -12.33 0.17 -2.07
CA ASP A 18 -11.90 -1.22 -2.26
C ASP A 18 -10.94 -1.35 -3.44
N ALA A 19 -11.28 -0.75 -4.58
CA ALA A 19 -10.43 -0.77 -5.78
C ALA A 19 -9.09 -0.05 -5.57
N LEU A 20 -9.07 1.07 -4.81
CA LEU A 20 -7.84 1.78 -4.48
C LEU A 20 -6.97 0.97 -3.51
N ALA A 21 -7.57 0.34 -2.50
CA ALA A 21 -6.87 -0.50 -1.54
C ALA A 21 -6.20 -1.69 -2.25
N GLU A 22 -6.95 -2.36 -3.14
CA GLU A 22 -6.42 -3.44 -3.96
C GLU A 22 -5.27 -2.96 -4.86
N ALA A 23 -5.47 -1.87 -5.60
CA ALA A 23 -4.44 -1.36 -6.51
C ALA A 23 -3.15 -0.97 -5.79
N ILE A 24 -3.24 -0.30 -4.63
CA ILE A 24 -2.05 0.08 -3.84
C ILE A 24 -1.34 -1.16 -3.29
N THR A 25 -2.11 -2.13 -2.79
CA THR A 25 -1.59 -3.41 -2.26
C THR A 25 -0.83 -4.16 -3.34
N GLU A 26 -1.45 -4.33 -4.51
CA GLU A 26 -0.88 -5.05 -5.64
C GLU A 26 0.41 -4.38 -6.15
N LEU A 27 0.37 -3.06 -6.35
CA LEU A 27 1.52 -2.29 -6.83
C LEU A 27 2.72 -2.42 -5.86
N HIS A 28 2.48 -2.26 -4.55
CA HIS A 28 3.55 -2.36 -3.57
C HIS A 28 4.07 -3.79 -3.41
N SER A 29 3.16 -4.77 -3.33
CA SER A 29 3.49 -6.19 -3.17
C SER A 29 4.37 -6.67 -4.34
N LYS A 30 3.95 -6.42 -5.58
CA LYS A 30 4.70 -6.82 -6.78
C LYS A 30 6.04 -6.12 -6.89
N LYS A 31 6.08 -4.80 -6.68
CA LYS A 31 7.29 -4.01 -6.88
C LYS A 31 8.40 -4.34 -5.88
N PHE A 32 8.04 -4.72 -4.66
CA PHE A 32 8.99 -4.89 -3.57
C PHE A 32 9.00 -6.30 -2.95
N THR A 33 8.24 -7.24 -3.52
CA THR A 33 8.11 -8.62 -3.04
C THR A 33 7.76 -8.65 -1.55
N VAL A 34 6.64 -8.02 -1.21
CA VAL A 34 6.11 -7.94 0.16
C VAL A 34 4.82 -8.74 0.21
N PRO A 35 4.60 -9.62 1.22
CA PRO A 35 3.35 -10.38 1.28
C PRO A 35 2.17 -9.44 1.48
N ARG A 36 1.09 -9.69 0.77
CA ARG A 36 -0.05 -8.77 0.64
C ARG A 36 -0.68 -8.45 1.98
N MET A 37 -0.83 -9.45 2.84
CA MET A 37 -1.33 -9.32 4.22
C MET A 37 -0.64 -8.18 4.98
N PHE A 38 0.63 -7.88 4.71
CA PHE A 38 1.37 -6.86 5.48
C PHE A 38 1.18 -5.43 4.97
N ILE A 39 0.46 -5.20 3.89
CA ILE A 39 0.21 -3.87 3.33
C ILE A 39 -1.11 -3.35 3.89
N ASN A 40 -1.06 -2.19 4.55
CA ASN A 40 -2.25 -1.58 5.13
C ASN A 40 -2.61 -0.33 4.35
N VAL A 41 -3.88 -0.20 3.98
CA VAL A 41 -4.44 1.00 3.35
C VAL A 41 -5.58 1.47 4.22
N ILE A 42 -5.53 2.74 4.65
CA ILE A 42 -6.58 3.37 5.44
C ILE A 42 -7.10 4.59 4.68
N PHE A 43 -8.40 4.84 4.77
CA PHE A 43 -9.05 6.01 4.20
C PHE A 43 -9.39 7.00 5.30
N VAL A 44 -9.04 8.26 5.07
CA VAL A 44 -9.30 9.36 6.01
C VAL A 44 -10.09 10.43 5.29
N ASP A 45 -11.34 10.63 5.73
CA ASP A 45 -12.16 11.73 5.24
C ASP A 45 -11.60 13.06 5.74
N THR A 46 -11.17 13.89 4.78
CA THR A 46 -10.62 15.21 5.02
C THR A 46 -11.46 16.33 4.40
N SER A 47 -12.69 16.02 3.96
CA SER A 47 -13.63 16.98 3.35
C SER A 47 -13.89 18.21 4.23
N ASN A 48 -13.92 18.01 5.55
CA ASN A 48 -14.11 19.06 6.55
C ASN A 48 -12.80 19.57 7.18
N THR A 49 -11.65 19.08 6.71
CA THR A 49 -10.33 19.49 7.21
C THR A 49 -9.74 20.58 6.32
N PRO A 50 -9.52 21.81 6.83
CA PRO A 50 -8.92 22.88 6.03
C PRO A 50 -7.52 22.50 5.53
N THR A 51 -7.38 22.36 4.22
CA THR A 51 -6.08 22.15 3.57
C THR A 51 -5.63 23.41 2.85
N TYR A 52 -4.34 23.75 2.97
CA TYR A 52 -3.72 24.89 2.32
C TYR A 52 -2.56 24.42 1.44
N VAL A 53 -2.52 24.91 0.19
CA VAL A 53 -1.43 24.66 -0.75
C VAL A 53 -0.93 26.01 -1.25
N GLY A 54 0.36 26.29 -1.06
CA GLY A 54 0.95 27.60 -1.37
C GLY A 54 0.27 28.75 -0.60
N GLY A 55 -0.12 28.50 0.66
CA GLY A 55 -0.80 29.49 1.51
C GLY A 55 -2.28 29.74 1.17
N LYS A 56 -2.86 29.04 0.19
CA LYS A 56 -4.26 29.23 -0.22
C LYS A 56 -5.08 27.99 0.12
N ARG A 57 -6.31 28.19 0.63
CA ARG A 57 -7.23 27.09 0.92
C ARG A 57 -7.53 26.31 -0.35
N ARG A 58 -7.46 24.99 -0.29
CA ARG A 58 -7.69 24.07 -1.42
C ARG A 58 -8.42 22.82 -0.95
N HIS A 59 -9.25 22.31 -1.85
CA HIS A 59 -9.68 20.92 -1.82
C HIS A 59 -8.53 20.07 -2.34
N SER A 60 -8.10 19.05 -1.60
CA SER A 60 -6.88 18.31 -1.97
C SER A 60 -6.92 16.88 -1.45
N ASN A 61 -6.97 15.93 -2.39
CA ASN A 61 -6.75 14.52 -2.10
C ASN A 61 -5.25 14.23 -2.09
N ARG A 62 -4.79 13.41 -1.14
CA ARG A 62 -3.38 13.07 -0.94
C ARG A 62 -3.23 11.63 -0.48
N ILE A 63 -2.15 10.98 -0.90
CA ILE A 63 -1.77 9.67 -0.38
C ILE A 63 -0.39 9.78 0.28
N THR A 64 -0.27 9.26 1.50
CA THR A 64 1.01 9.15 2.20
C THR A 64 1.33 7.70 2.46
N GLY A 65 2.40 7.19 1.86
CA GLY A 65 2.94 5.85 2.09
C GLY A 65 4.11 5.90 3.07
N ARG A 66 3.95 5.27 4.24
CA ARG A 66 5.04 5.03 5.18
C ARG A 66 5.63 3.65 4.90
N THR A 67 6.89 3.63 4.46
CA THR A 67 7.55 2.43 3.95
C THR A 67 8.93 2.25 4.60
N ARG A 68 9.57 1.12 4.28
CA ARG A 68 11.00 0.90 4.56
C ARG A 68 11.80 1.10 3.28
N LYS A 69 12.84 1.92 3.35
CA LYS A 69 13.73 2.15 2.22
C LYS A 69 14.56 0.92 1.86
N GLY A 70 15.35 0.40 2.81
CA GLY A 70 16.33 -0.66 2.52
C GLY A 70 17.27 -0.29 1.37
N SER A 71 17.51 -1.24 0.47
CA SER A 71 18.29 -1.07 -0.76
C SER A 71 17.52 -0.38 -1.90
N ARG A 72 16.21 -0.15 -1.75
CA ARG A 72 15.33 0.44 -2.78
C ARG A 72 15.75 1.88 -3.08
N THR A 73 15.70 2.26 -4.35
CA THR A 73 16.17 3.55 -4.84
C THR A 73 15.07 4.60 -4.82
N ARG A 74 15.45 5.89 -4.98
CA ARG A 74 14.48 6.97 -5.15
C ARG A 74 13.63 6.75 -6.41
N ASP A 75 14.21 6.22 -7.48
CA ASP A 75 13.52 6.04 -8.74
C ASP A 75 12.47 4.92 -8.66
N ASP A 76 12.73 3.88 -7.85
CA ASP A 76 11.72 2.86 -7.53
C ASP A 76 10.48 3.49 -6.87
N PHE A 77 10.69 4.38 -5.89
CA PHE A 77 9.58 5.06 -5.22
C PHE A 77 8.90 6.12 -6.10
N ASN A 78 9.65 6.82 -6.97
CA ASN A 78 9.08 7.74 -7.95
C ASN A 78 8.16 7.01 -8.94
N ALA A 79 8.58 5.85 -9.43
CA ALA A 79 7.77 5.01 -10.29
C ALA A 79 6.47 4.58 -9.59
N LEU A 80 6.58 4.14 -8.33
CA LEU A 80 5.41 3.77 -7.53
C LEU A 80 4.44 4.94 -7.32
N CYS A 81 4.93 6.16 -7.07
CA CYS A 81 4.09 7.36 -7.01
C CYS A 81 3.33 7.60 -8.31
N GLY A 82 3.99 7.41 -9.46
CA GLY A 82 3.37 7.53 -10.78
C GLY A 82 2.28 6.48 -11.01
N GLU A 83 2.56 5.22 -10.66
CA GLU A 83 1.64 4.09 -10.77
C GLU A 83 0.40 4.26 -9.87
N ILE A 84 0.57 4.70 -8.62
CA ILE A 84 -0.53 5.02 -7.69
C ILE A 84 -1.39 6.15 -8.24
N ARG A 85 -0.77 7.22 -8.78
CA ARG A 85 -1.52 8.33 -9.39
C ARG A 85 -2.33 7.88 -10.61
N ALA A 86 -1.77 6.98 -11.43
CA ALA A 86 -2.50 6.41 -12.56
C ALA A 86 -3.66 5.52 -12.10
N ALA A 87 -3.49 4.72 -11.03
CA ALA A 87 -4.57 3.93 -10.45
C ALA A 87 -5.70 4.83 -9.94
N TRP A 88 -5.38 5.90 -9.22
CA TRP A 88 -6.37 6.89 -8.77
C TRP A 88 -7.18 7.45 -9.94
N ALA A 89 -6.52 7.87 -11.01
CA ALA A 89 -7.20 8.46 -12.16
C ALA A 89 -8.24 7.51 -12.77
N ARG A 90 -7.87 6.23 -12.95
CA ARG A 90 -8.76 5.19 -13.49
C ARG A 90 -9.95 4.88 -12.57
N ILE A 91 -9.78 4.99 -11.25
CA ILE A 91 -10.79 4.56 -10.27
C ILE A 91 -11.72 5.71 -9.86
N VAL A 92 -11.16 6.90 -9.63
CA VAL A 92 -11.89 8.03 -9.04
C VAL A 92 -12.57 8.90 -10.09
N HIS A 93 -12.01 9.00 -11.29
CA HIS A 93 -12.58 9.82 -12.36
C HIS A 93 -12.37 9.17 -13.75
N PRO A 94 -12.94 7.97 -13.98
CA PRO A 94 -12.73 7.17 -15.20
C PRO A 94 -13.19 7.88 -16.49
N ASP A 95 -14.12 8.82 -16.37
CA ASP A 95 -14.69 9.55 -17.51
C ASP A 95 -13.79 10.71 -18.01
N VAL A 96 -12.69 10.99 -17.31
CA VAL A 96 -11.72 12.00 -17.73
C VAL A 96 -10.79 11.40 -18.78
N ALA A 97 -10.91 11.87 -20.02
CA ALA A 97 -10.08 11.40 -21.14
C ALA A 97 -8.57 11.54 -20.85
N ASP A 98 -7.78 10.59 -21.36
CA ASP A 98 -6.34 10.57 -21.21
C ASP A 98 -5.69 11.90 -21.61
N GLY A 99 -4.74 12.37 -20.78
CA GLY A 99 -4.03 13.63 -20.98
C GLY A 99 -4.82 14.88 -20.60
N LYS A 100 -6.08 14.77 -20.20
CA LYS A 100 -6.85 15.89 -19.62
C LYS A 100 -6.71 15.93 -18.10
N LEU A 101 -6.74 17.13 -17.55
CA LEU A 101 -6.81 17.31 -16.10
C LEU A 101 -8.22 16.98 -15.61
N PRO A 102 -8.36 16.22 -14.50
CA PRO A 102 -9.65 16.06 -13.86
C PRO A 102 -10.09 17.40 -13.24
N PRO A 103 -11.37 17.52 -12.85
CA PRO A 103 -11.80 18.58 -11.96
C PRO A 103 -10.88 18.67 -10.73
N PRO A 104 -10.50 19.87 -10.26
CA PRO A 104 -9.54 20.03 -9.16
C PRO A 104 -9.88 19.24 -7.90
N GLU A 105 -11.17 19.04 -7.63
CA GLU A 105 -11.67 18.28 -6.51
C GLU A 105 -11.44 16.77 -6.64
N LEU A 106 -11.37 16.23 -7.85
CA LEU A 106 -11.13 14.80 -8.10
C LEU A 106 -9.63 14.49 -8.27
N GLU A 107 -8.80 15.51 -8.47
CA GLU A 107 -7.35 15.35 -8.66
C GLU A 107 -6.70 14.74 -7.41
N LEU A 108 -5.85 13.72 -7.61
CA LEU A 108 -4.88 13.32 -6.58
C LEU A 108 -3.69 14.26 -6.62
N ARG A 109 -3.70 15.25 -5.73
CA ARG A 109 -2.78 16.38 -5.77
C ARG A 109 -1.35 16.01 -5.36
N ALA A 110 -1.20 15.00 -4.49
CA ALA A 110 0.11 14.55 -4.06
C ALA A 110 0.12 13.08 -3.66
N VAL A 111 1.26 12.43 -3.93
CA VAL A 111 1.66 11.15 -3.34
C VAL A 111 3.00 11.38 -2.67
N PHE A 112 3.06 11.15 -1.36
CA PHE A 112 4.28 11.22 -0.58
C PHE A 112 4.65 9.82 -0.12
N ILE A 113 5.90 9.41 -0.32
CA ILE A 113 6.43 8.16 0.23
C ILE A 113 7.58 8.52 1.15
N THR A 114 7.49 8.10 2.42
CA THR A 114 8.58 8.21 3.39
C THR A 114 9.20 6.83 3.65
N GLY A 115 10.51 6.80 3.85
CA GLY A 115 11.30 5.59 4.13
C GLY A 115 11.58 5.39 5.62
N GLU A 116 10.69 5.87 6.49
CA GLU A 116 10.96 6.10 7.92
C GLU A 116 10.56 4.96 8.86
N LEU A 117 10.04 3.83 8.35
CA LEU A 117 9.58 2.75 9.22
C LEU A 117 10.78 1.98 9.83
N ILE A 118 11.28 2.45 10.98
CA ILE A 118 12.44 1.86 11.68
C ILE A 118 12.10 0.48 12.27
N ALA A 119 10.91 0.32 12.84
CA ALA A 119 10.43 -0.91 13.44
C ALA A 119 8.91 -1.03 13.28
N GLY A 120 8.39 -2.24 13.39
CA GLY A 120 6.97 -2.52 13.39
C GLY A 120 6.69 -3.97 13.75
N MET A 121 5.47 -4.25 14.17
CA MET A 121 5.00 -5.59 14.48
C MET A 121 3.64 -5.75 13.80
N LYS A 122 3.40 -6.89 13.14
CA LYS A 122 2.06 -7.29 12.74
C LYS A 122 1.78 -8.68 13.29
N ALA A 123 0.73 -8.74 14.11
CA ALA A 123 0.20 -9.97 14.68
C ALA A 123 1.33 -10.84 15.27
N ILE A 124 2.12 -10.24 16.17
CA ILE A 124 3.34 -10.75 16.84
C ILE A 124 4.63 -10.87 16.02
N PHE A 125 4.57 -10.77 14.70
CA PHE A 125 5.77 -10.88 13.86
C PHE A 125 6.45 -9.53 13.66
N MET A 126 7.75 -9.47 13.99
CA MET A 126 8.57 -8.29 13.73
C MET A 126 8.65 -8.03 12.24
N THR A 127 8.64 -6.76 11.88
CA THR A 127 8.85 -6.33 10.50
C THR A 127 10.27 -6.69 10.04
N PRO A 128 10.44 -7.35 8.88
CA PRO A 128 11.77 -7.61 8.35
C PRO A 128 12.46 -6.34 7.88
N ALA A 129 13.80 -6.39 7.81
CA ALA A 129 14.54 -5.43 7.01
C ALA A 129 14.04 -5.45 5.56
N ALA A 130 14.07 -4.29 4.90
CA ALA A 130 13.59 -4.19 3.53
C ALA A 130 14.53 -4.95 2.57
N GLY A 131 13.98 -5.87 1.79
CA GLY A 131 14.70 -6.78 0.90
C GLY A 131 14.91 -8.18 1.49
N GLU A 132 14.61 -8.37 2.78
CA GLU A 132 14.79 -9.65 3.48
C GLU A 132 13.47 -10.41 3.65
N GLU A 133 12.40 -9.98 2.98
CA GLU A 133 11.06 -10.55 3.11
C GLU A 133 11.02 -12.07 2.90
N LEU A 134 11.81 -12.62 1.96
CA LEU A 134 11.86 -14.07 1.71
C LEU A 134 12.50 -14.85 2.86
N ALA A 135 13.66 -14.40 3.34
CA ALA A 135 14.37 -15.07 4.44
C ALA A 135 13.54 -15.03 5.72
N TRP A 136 13.01 -13.85 6.04
CA TRP A 136 12.10 -13.66 7.15
C TRP A 136 10.85 -14.53 7.05
N ALA A 137 10.27 -14.68 5.85
CA ALA A 137 9.09 -15.52 5.67
C ALA A 137 9.41 -16.99 5.96
N LYS A 138 10.58 -17.49 5.52
CA LYS A 138 11.02 -18.87 5.82
C LYS A 138 11.25 -19.09 7.30
N GLU A 139 11.90 -18.13 7.98
CA GLU A 139 12.17 -18.20 9.42
C GLU A 139 10.88 -18.28 10.26
N ASN A 140 9.82 -17.59 9.83
CA ASN A 140 8.55 -17.52 10.57
C ASN A 140 7.48 -18.48 10.05
N TYR A 141 7.76 -19.25 8.99
CA TYR A 141 6.74 -20.00 8.25
C TYR A 141 5.98 -21.01 9.12
N HIS A 142 6.66 -21.72 10.02
CA HIS A 142 6.00 -22.66 10.94
C HIS A 142 4.92 -21.96 11.80
N ALA A 143 5.24 -20.79 12.35
CA ALA A 143 4.28 -20.01 13.13
C ALA A 143 3.14 -19.44 12.26
N PHE A 144 3.39 -19.20 10.97
CA PHE A 144 2.31 -18.85 10.03
C PHE A 144 1.37 -20.03 9.80
N GLU A 145 1.90 -21.25 9.61
CA GLU A 145 1.09 -22.46 9.46
C GLU A 145 0.30 -22.79 10.72
N GLU A 146 0.87 -22.63 11.92
CA GLU A 146 0.13 -22.81 13.17
C GLU A 146 -1.10 -21.89 13.25
N ARG A 147 -0.97 -20.62 12.86
CA ARG A 147 -2.11 -19.68 12.81
C ARG A 147 -3.11 -20.04 11.73
N ALA A 148 -2.64 -20.42 10.54
CA ALA A 148 -3.51 -20.88 9.47
C ALA A 148 -4.32 -22.12 9.89
N HIS A 149 -3.70 -23.09 10.57
CA HIS A 149 -4.37 -24.27 11.11
C HIS A 149 -5.35 -23.93 12.25
N ALA A 150 -5.11 -22.85 12.98
CA ALA A 150 -6.04 -22.33 13.99
C ALA A 150 -7.25 -21.57 13.38
N GLY A 151 -7.35 -21.47 12.05
CA GLY A 151 -8.46 -20.84 11.34
C GLY A 151 -8.32 -19.33 11.12
N ASP A 152 -7.10 -18.80 11.22
CA ASP A 152 -6.83 -17.39 10.92
C ASP A 152 -6.72 -17.17 9.41
N GLU A 153 -7.79 -16.66 8.79
CA GLU A 153 -7.94 -16.49 7.33
C GLU A 153 -6.80 -15.67 6.70
N ASP A 154 -6.35 -14.61 7.37
CA ASP A 154 -5.23 -13.78 6.89
C ASP A 154 -3.93 -14.60 6.76
N PHE A 155 -3.69 -15.54 7.69
CA PHE A 155 -2.52 -16.41 7.67
C PHE A 155 -2.70 -17.60 6.70
N MET A 156 -3.93 -18.05 6.47
CA MET A 156 -4.22 -19.04 5.42
C MET A 156 -3.85 -18.46 4.04
N ASP A 157 -4.28 -17.22 3.77
CA ASP A 157 -3.94 -16.51 2.54
C ASP A 157 -2.44 -16.24 2.43
N LEU A 158 -1.79 -15.83 3.53
CA LEU A 158 -0.34 -15.63 3.57
C LEU A 158 0.41 -16.92 3.23
N VAL A 159 0.06 -18.05 3.82
CA VAL A 159 0.70 -19.34 3.56
C VAL A 159 0.50 -19.77 2.10
N ALA A 160 -0.72 -19.59 1.57
CA ALA A 160 -1.01 -19.87 0.17
C ALA A 160 -0.19 -18.98 -0.78
N GLU A 161 -0.09 -17.67 -0.49
CA GLU A 161 0.72 -16.71 -1.23
C GLU A 161 2.20 -17.10 -1.22
N LEU A 162 2.78 -17.36 -0.04
CA LEU A 162 4.22 -17.66 0.10
C LEU A 162 4.64 -18.90 -0.68
N ARG A 163 3.79 -19.93 -0.77
CA ARG A 163 4.06 -21.13 -1.57
C ARG A 163 4.19 -20.87 -3.07
N THR A 164 3.73 -19.70 -3.56
CA THR A 164 3.89 -19.28 -4.96
C THR A 164 5.15 -18.45 -5.21
N TRP A 165 5.86 -18.04 -4.15
CA TRP A 165 7.03 -17.18 -4.28
C TRP A 165 8.25 -17.93 -4.83
N PRO A 166 8.99 -17.34 -5.79
CA PRO A 166 10.24 -17.92 -6.27
C PRO A 166 11.25 -18.12 -5.14
N GLY A 167 11.79 -19.34 -5.03
CA GLY A 167 12.77 -19.70 -4.01
C GLY A 167 12.19 -19.90 -2.61
N PHE A 168 10.87 -19.91 -2.45
CA PHE A 168 10.21 -20.28 -1.21
C PHE A 168 10.10 -21.81 -1.07
N ASP A 169 11.22 -22.42 -0.70
CA ASP A 169 11.28 -23.83 -0.30
C ASP A 169 11.50 -23.91 1.21
N VAL A 170 10.53 -24.48 1.90
CA VAL A 170 10.60 -24.84 3.32
C VAL A 170 10.47 -26.35 3.41
N ALA A 171 11.40 -27.00 4.12
CA ALA A 171 11.34 -28.44 4.33
C ALA A 171 10.02 -28.76 5.05
N ARG A 172 9.24 -29.68 4.46
CA ARG A 172 8.03 -30.20 5.08
C ARG A 172 8.36 -31.00 6.34
#